data_AF-A0A7M3VH81-F1
#
_entry.id   AF-A0A7M3VH81-F1
#
_cell.length_a   1.000
_cell.length_b   1.000
_cell.length_c   1.000
_cell.angle_alpha   90.00
_cell.angle_beta   90.00
_cell.angle_gamma   90.00
#
_symmetry.space_group_name_H-M   'P 1'
#
loop_
_entity.id
_entity.type
_entity.pdbx_description
1 polymer ?
#
loop_
_entity_poly.entity_id
_entity_poly.type
_entity_poly.pdbx_seq_one_letter_code
_entity_poly.pdbx_strand_id
1 'polypeptide(L)'
;MCICINCRHVHHCSTYKFIQKQHKQDSLNTKIIFLPINTLIQININQSLYSSKFDWDLTECLSFIEKPGNWINASRGNKLKTKYL
;
A
#
# COMPACT_ATOMS: atom_id res chain seq x y z
N MET A 1 -0.87 7.36 6.54
CA MET A 1 -1.96 6.56 5.94
C MET A 1 -1.84 6.68 4.43
N CYS A 2 -1.69 5.57 3.73
CA CYS A 2 -1.33 5.52 2.31
C CYS A 2 -2.41 6.03 1.37
N ILE A 3 -2.07 6.99 0.51
CA ILE A 3 -3.02 7.51 -0.50
C ILE A 3 -3.54 6.40 -1.42
N CYS A 4 -2.78 5.31 -1.58
CA CYS A 4 -3.16 4.17 -2.39
C CYS A 4 -4.50 3.56 -2.01
N ILE A 5 -4.94 3.62 -0.74
CA ILE A 5 -6.22 3.03 -0.32
C ILE A 5 -7.40 3.63 -1.10
N ASN A 6 -7.29 4.90 -1.50
CA ASN A 6 -8.30 5.61 -2.26
C ASN A 6 -7.95 5.70 -3.75
N CYS A 7 -7.00 4.90 -4.25
CA CYS A 7 -6.61 4.95 -5.65
C CYS A 7 -7.36 3.90 -6.49
N ARG A 8 -7.81 4.30 -7.68
CA ARG A 8 -8.38 3.39 -8.70
C ARG A 8 -7.43 2.24 -9.05
N HIS A 9 -6.13 2.50 -9.00
CA HIS A 9 -5.08 1.56 -9.41
C HIS A 9 -4.55 0.67 -8.28
N VAL A 10 -5.10 0.78 -7.06
CA VAL A 10 -4.57 0.12 -5.84
C VAL A 10 -4.26 -1.36 -6.02
N HIS A 11 -5.13 -2.14 -6.67
CA HIS A 11 -4.95 -3.60 -6.80
C HIS A 11 -3.90 -4.05 -7.81
N HIS A 12 -3.41 -3.13 -8.63
CA HIS A 12 -2.59 -3.44 -9.80
C HIS A 12 -1.32 -2.58 -9.91
N CYS A 13 -1.13 -1.67 -8.96
CA CYS A 13 -0.02 -0.74 -8.90
C CYS A 13 1.24 -1.43 -8.37
N SER A 14 2.34 -1.34 -9.12
CA SER A 14 3.65 -1.86 -8.71
C SER A 14 4.13 -1.26 -7.39
N THR A 15 4.01 0.05 -7.22
CA THR A 15 4.46 0.77 -6.01
C THR A 15 3.66 0.35 -4.78
N TYR A 16 2.34 0.21 -4.91
CA TYR A 16 1.54 -0.27 -3.78
C TYR A 16 1.90 -1.71 -3.40
N LYS A 17 2.13 -2.58 -4.39
CA LYS A 17 2.61 -3.95 -4.14
C LYS A 17 3.98 -3.97 -3.48
N PHE A 18 4.88 -3.06 -3.86
CA PHE A 18 6.17 -2.90 -3.20
C PHE A 18 6.01 -2.50 -1.72
N ILE A 19 5.14 -1.53 -1.41
CA ILE A 19 4.87 -1.10 -0.03
C ILE A 19 4.22 -2.23 0.79
N GLN A 20 3.26 -2.97 0.22
CA GLN A 20 2.66 -4.15 0.88
C GLN A 20 3.70 -5.19 1.30
N LYS A 21 4.71 -5.45 0.45
CA LYS A 21 5.82 -6.35 0.77
C LYS A 21 6.61 -5.89 1.99
N GLN A 22 6.87 -4.58 2.10
CA GLN A 22 7.58 -4.03 3.28
C GLN A 22 6.76 -4.21 4.57
N HIS A 23 5.44 -4.15 4.46
CA HIS A 23 4.50 -4.43 5.56
C HIS A 23 4.25 -5.91 5.81
N LYS A 24 4.90 -6.83 5.07
CA LYS A 24 4.66 -8.28 5.13
C LYS A 24 3.18 -8.65 4.88
N GLN A 25 2.46 -7.82 4.14
CA GLN A 25 1.06 -8.00 3.75
C GLN A 25 0.97 -8.40 2.28
N ASP A 26 1.74 -9.42 1.87
CA ASP A 26 1.74 -9.88 0.48
C ASP A 26 0.36 -10.43 0.12
N SER A 27 -0.32 -9.75 -0.80
CA SER A 27 -1.58 -10.23 -1.37
C SER A 27 -1.29 -11.35 -2.38
N LEU A 28 -2.02 -12.46 -2.25
CA LEU A 28 -1.94 -13.57 -3.21
C LEU A 28 -2.36 -13.06 -4.60
N ASN A 29 -1.47 -13.20 -5.59
CA ASN A 29 -1.77 -13.09 -7.02
C ASN A 29 -2.35 -11.75 -7.54
N THR A 30 -1.80 -10.61 -7.12
CA THR A 30 -2.04 -9.34 -7.83
C THR A 30 -1.13 -9.22 -9.07
N LYS A 31 -1.72 -9.32 -10.27
CA LYS A 31 -1.01 -9.00 -11.52
C LYS A 31 -0.67 -7.52 -11.52
N ILE A 32 0.62 -7.20 -11.61
CA ILE A 32 1.10 -5.83 -11.78
C ILE A 32 0.83 -5.46 -13.24
N ILE A 33 -0.11 -4.55 -13.48
CA ILE A 33 -0.42 -4.02 -14.82
C ILE A 33 -0.29 -2.50 -14.89
N PHE A 34 0.12 -1.87 -13.79
CA PHE A 34 0.23 -0.43 -13.69
C PHE A 34 1.51 0.00 -13.00
N LEU A 35 2.29 0.84 -13.70
CA LEU A 35 3.48 1.51 -13.20
C LEU A 35 3.14 2.99 -13.00
N PRO A 36 3.07 3.50 -11.75
CA PRO A 36 2.77 4.90 -11.51
C PRO A 36 3.96 5.78 -11.87
N ILE A 37 3.66 7.04 -12.16
CA ILE A 37 4.61 8.09 -12.53
C ILE A 37 4.78 9.03 -11.34
N ASN A 38 6.02 9.43 -11.07
CA ASN A 38 6.41 10.42 -10.06
C ASN A 38 5.75 10.16 -8.70
N THR A 39 6.30 9.21 -7.97
CA THR A 39 5.83 8.80 -6.64
C THR A 39 6.77 9.30 -5.54
N LEU A 40 6.22 9.78 -4.44
CA LEU A 40 6.97 10.09 -3.22
C LEU A 40 6.59 9.08 -2.12
N ILE A 41 7.59 8.33 -1.67
CA ILE A 41 7.45 7.36 -0.58
C ILE A 41 8.11 7.94 0.66
N GLN A 42 7.35 8.05 1.74
CA GLN A 42 7.85 8.41 3.06
C GLN A 42 8.15 7.14 3.85
N ILE A 43 9.29 7.12 4.53
CA ILE A 43 9.70 6.03 5.42
C ILE A 43 9.93 6.62 6.80
N ASN A 44 9.09 6.27 7.76
CA ASN A 44 9.32 6.63 9.16
C ASN A 44 10.11 5.51 9.82
N ILE A 45 11.24 5.88 10.42
CA ILE A 45 12.15 4.93 11.06
C ILE A 45 12.04 5.14 12.57
N ASN A 46 11.63 4.09 13.29
CA ASN A 46 11.60 4.09 14.74
C ASN A 46 12.57 3.03 15.26
N GLN A 47 13.65 3.48 15.90
CA GLN A 47 14.71 2.62 16.41
C GLN A 47 14.64 2.53 17.93
N SER A 48 14.75 1.31 18.44
CA SER A 48 14.97 1.00 19.85
C SER A 48 16.20 0.11 19.99
N LEU A 49 16.67 -0.08 21.23
CA LEU A 49 17.90 -0.83 21.53
C LEU A 49 17.96 -2.24 20.90
N TYR A 50 16.81 -2.88 20.70
CA TYR A 50 16.70 -4.26 20.21
C TYR A 50 15.89 -4.41 18.92
N SER A 51 15.34 -3.32 18.35
CA SER A 51 14.50 -3.41 17.17
C SER A 51 14.47 -2.13 16.35
N SER A 52 14.36 -2.27 15.03
CA SER A 52 14.03 -1.17 14.13
C SER A 52 12.67 -1.44 13.49
N LYS A 53 11.78 -0.47 13.53
CA LYS A 53 10.49 -0.48 12.84
C LYS A 53 10.52 0.53 11.70
N PHE A 54 9.94 0.15 10.58
CA PHE A 54 9.89 0.95 9.37
C PHE A 54 8.44 1.04 8.92
N ASP A 55 7.90 2.26 8.89
CA ASP A 55 6.56 2.52 8.37
C ASP A 55 6.69 3.16 7.00
N TRP A 56 6.26 2.40 5.99
CA TRP A 56 6.31 2.80 4.59
C TRP A 56 4.97 3.40 4.16
N ASP A 57 5.02 4.59 3.60
CA ASP A 57 3.83 5.29 3.15
C ASP A 57 4.01 5.91 1.75
N LEU A 58 2.99 5.82 0.89
CA LEU A 58 2.97 6.57 -0.37
C LEU A 58 2.20 7.85 -0.10
N THR A 59 2.90 8.98 -0.13
CA THR A 59 2.32 10.29 0.21
C THR A 59 1.94 11.08 -1.03
N GLU A 60 2.66 10.90 -2.14
CA GLU A 60 2.36 11.57 -3.41
C GLU A 60 2.53 10.63 -4.61
N CYS A 61 1.71 10.83 -5.65
CA CYS A 61 1.74 10.07 -6.89
C CYS A 61 1.00 10.85 -8.00
N LEU A 62 1.68 11.21 -9.09
CA LEU A 62 1.02 11.91 -10.21
C LEU A 62 0.01 11.04 -10.96
N SER A 63 0.06 9.73 -10.76
CA SER A 63 -0.93 8.80 -11.33
C SER A 63 -2.05 8.44 -10.36
N PHE A 64 -2.16 9.15 -9.24
CA PHE A 64 -3.28 8.99 -8.31
C PHE A 64 -4.59 9.41 -8.99
N ILE A 65 -5.57 8.50 -8.96
CA ILE A 65 -6.94 8.76 -9.39
C ILE A 65 -7.84 8.30 -8.28
N GLU A 66 -8.57 9.25 -7.69
CA GLU A 66 -9.41 8.97 -6.54
C GLU A 66 -10.54 8.00 -6.90
N LYS A 67 -10.68 6.96 -6.07
CA LYS A 67 -11.78 6.00 -6.06
C LYS A 67 -11.89 5.45 -4.63
N PRO A 68 -12.65 6.11 -3.75
CA PRO A 68 -12.79 5.70 -2.35
C PRO A 68 -13.37 4.29 -2.25
N GLY A 69 -12.93 3.53 -1.26
CA GLY A 69 -13.39 2.15 -1.04
C GLY A 69 -12.93 1.14 -2.11
N ASN A 70 -12.16 1.55 -3.12
CA ASN A 70 -11.68 0.63 -4.15
C ASN A 70 -10.83 -0.49 -3.55
N TRP A 71 -10.06 -0.20 -2.51
CA TRP A 71 -9.25 -1.17 -1.76
C TRP A 71 -10.08 -2.33 -1.17
N ILE A 72 -11.36 -2.09 -0.82
CA ILE A 72 -12.25 -3.10 -0.25
C ILE A 72 -12.53 -4.23 -1.26
N ASN A 73 -12.49 -3.94 -2.57
CA ASN A 73 -12.84 -4.91 -3.60
C ASN A 73 -11.89 -6.13 -3.68
N ALA A 74 -10.65 -6.03 -3.20
CA ALA A 74 -9.74 -7.19 -3.12
C ALA A 74 -9.98 -8.08 -1.89
N SER A 75 -10.77 -7.63 -0.91
CA SER A 75 -10.97 -8.35 0.36
C SER A 75 -11.95 -9.53 0.29
N ARG A 76 -12.58 -9.80 -0.87
CA ARG A 76 -13.49 -10.94 -1.05
C ARG A 76 -12.83 -12.33 -1.02
N GLY A 77 -11.54 -12.43 -0.69
CA GLY A 77 -10.81 -13.68 -0.51
C GLY A 77 -10.30 -13.97 0.90
N ASN A 78 -10.29 -13.00 1.83
CA ASN A 78 -9.80 -13.26 3.19
C ASN A 78 -10.43 -12.28 4.19
N LYS A 79 -11.20 -12.83 5.14
CA LYS A 79 -11.44 -12.23 6.46
C LYS A 79 -10.08 -12.08 7.15
N LEU A 80 -9.34 -11.01 6.87
CA LEU A 80 -8.17 -10.64 7.64
C LEU A 80 -8.41 -9.27 8.25
N LYS A 81 -8.89 -9.35 9.49
CA LYS A 81 -8.68 -8.42 10.59
C LYS A 81 -8.62 -6.96 10.18
N THR A 82 -9.75 -6.30 10.38
CA THR A 82 -9.82 -4.98 11.01
C THR A 82 -8.73 -4.84 12.07
N LYS A 83 -7.56 -4.38 11.63
CA LYS A 83 -6.52 -3.79 12.45
C LYS A 83 -6.07 -2.53 11.70
N TYR A 84 -7.06 -1.68 11.46
CA TYR A 84 -6.88 -0.33 10.96
C TYR A 84 -6.97 0.61 12.17
N LEU A 85 -5.91 0.54 12.98
CA LEU A 85 -5.27 1.60 13.76
C LEU A 85 -3.80 1.17 13.88
#